data_AF-A0A656JV41-F1
#
_entry.id   AF-A0A656JV41-F1
#
_cell.length_a   1.000
_cell.length_b   1.000
_cell.length_c   1.000
_cell.angle_alpha   90.00
_cell.angle_beta   90.00
_cell.angle_gamma   90.00
#
_symmetry.space_group_name_H-M   'P 1'
#
loop_
_entity.id
_entity.type
_entity.pdbx_description
1 polymer ?
#
loop_
_entity_poly.entity_id
_entity_poly.type
_entity_poly.pdbx_seq_one_letter_code
_entity_poly.pdbx_strand_id
1 'polypeptide(L)'
;RLPYTLKDDQGRVVAFEKHLLSMKDNNQSANLGDLVDAGVRSFKIEGRYKDAGYVKNITAYYRQRLDEILEDRPDLARASSGRTAHFFVPDPEKTFHRGSTDYFVSDRKIDIGAFDTPTFTGL
;
A
#
# COMPACT_ATOMS: atom_id res chain seq x y z
N ARG A 1 3.24 -9.09 15.05
CA ARG A 1 1.97 -9.72 15.52
C ARG A 1 2.29 -11.14 15.94
N LEU A 2 1.68 -11.68 16.99
CA LEU A 2 1.96 -13.06 17.43
C LEU A 2 1.55 -14.09 16.37
N PRO A 3 2.19 -15.27 16.33
CA PRO A 3 1.73 -16.39 15.54
C PRO A 3 0.47 -17.01 16.16
N TYR A 4 -0.39 -17.59 15.32
CA TYR A 4 -1.64 -18.24 15.71
C TYR A 4 -1.78 -19.59 15.02
N THR A 5 -2.46 -20.53 15.69
CA THR A 5 -2.91 -21.79 15.09
C THR A 5 -4.40 -21.66 14.77
N LEU A 6 -4.75 -21.65 13.49
CA LEU A 6 -6.12 -21.62 13.01
C LEU A 6 -6.69 -23.04 13.00
N LYS A 7 -7.88 -23.19 13.58
CA LYS A 7 -8.67 -24.41 13.51
C LYS A 7 -9.99 -24.14 12.80
N ASP A 8 -10.51 -25.15 12.11
CA ASP A 8 -11.86 -25.11 11.55
C ASP A 8 -12.94 -25.42 12.61
N ASP A 9 -14.19 -25.48 12.18
CA ASP A 9 -15.36 -25.80 13.01
C ASP A 9 -15.32 -27.22 13.61
N GLN A 10 -14.55 -28.13 13.02
CA GLN A 10 -14.31 -29.48 13.51
C GLN A 10 -13.05 -29.58 14.41
N GLY A 11 -12.37 -28.46 14.67
CA GLY A 11 -11.16 -28.42 15.49
C GLY A 11 -9.89 -28.88 14.79
N ARG A 12 -9.93 -29.13 13.47
CA ARG A 12 -8.77 -29.54 12.66
C ARG A 12 -7.89 -28.33 12.39
N VAL A 13 -6.58 -28.52 12.42
CA VAL A 13 -5.61 -27.44 12.18
C VAL A 13 -5.55 -27.11 10.69
N VAL A 14 -5.87 -25.86 10.34
CA VAL A 14 -5.82 -25.31 8.97
C VAL A 14 -4.51 -24.56 8.73
N ALA A 15 -4.01 -23.87 9.75
CA ALA A 15 -2.70 -23.23 9.75
C ALA A 15 -2.09 -23.32 11.14
N PHE A 16 -0.81 -23.71 11.23
CA PHE A 16 -0.12 -23.90 12.49
C PHE A 16 0.96 -22.82 12.67
N GLU A 17 0.94 -22.11 13.80
CA GLU A 17 1.91 -21.08 14.16
C GLU A 17 2.21 -20.06 13.05
N LYS A 18 1.15 -19.57 12.39
CA LYS A 18 1.25 -18.56 11.31
C LYS A 18 0.84 -17.18 11.77
N HIS A 19 1.39 -16.16 11.14
CA HIS A 19 1.02 -14.76 11.35
C HIS A 19 -0.19 -14.37 10.50
N LEU A 20 -1.32 -15.05 10.71
CA LEU A 20 -2.54 -14.93 9.88
C LEU A 20 -3.15 -13.52 9.82
N LEU A 21 -2.78 -12.67 10.77
CA LEU A 21 -3.22 -11.28 10.82
C LEU A 21 -2.17 -10.30 10.25
N SER A 22 -1.10 -10.79 9.62
CA SER A 22 -0.08 -9.97 8.97
C SER A 22 -0.38 -9.88 7.48
N MET A 23 -0.72 -8.68 7.03
CA MET A 23 -0.98 -8.37 5.63
C MET A 23 0.29 -7.86 4.94
N LYS A 24 0.36 -8.06 3.61
CA LYS A 24 1.28 -7.30 2.75
C LYS A 24 0.93 -5.81 2.82
N ASP A 25 1.85 -4.96 2.37
CA ASP A 25 1.63 -3.52 2.39
C ASP A 25 0.63 -3.11 1.30
N ASN A 26 -0.38 -2.31 1.66
CA ASN A 26 -1.38 -1.86 0.70
C ASN A 26 -0.77 -0.85 -0.27
N ASN A 27 -0.79 -1.15 -1.56
CA ASN A 27 -0.30 -0.29 -2.62
C ASN A 27 -1.36 -0.14 -3.72
N GLN A 28 -1.82 1.08 -3.93
CA GLN A 28 -2.85 1.42 -4.92
C GLN A 28 -2.29 2.26 -6.07
N SER A 29 -0.96 2.37 -6.20
CA SER A 29 -0.33 3.25 -7.18
C SER A 29 -0.66 2.90 -8.63
N ALA A 30 -0.98 1.63 -8.91
CA ALA A 30 -1.44 1.15 -10.20
C ALA A 30 -2.93 1.46 -10.47
N ASN A 31 -3.72 1.71 -9.43
CA ASN A 31 -5.18 1.85 -9.51
C ASN A 31 -5.65 3.30 -9.27
N LEU A 32 -4.73 4.27 -9.21
CA LEU A 32 -5.07 5.65 -8.86
C LEU A 32 -6.08 6.27 -9.83
N GLY A 33 -5.95 6.01 -11.14
CA GLY A 33 -6.90 6.47 -12.16
C GLY A 33 -8.31 5.93 -11.92
N ASP A 34 -8.44 4.61 -11.83
CA ASP A 34 -9.73 3.95 -11.58
C ASP A 34 -10.38 4.41 -10.27
N LEU A 35 -9.59 4.60 -9.22
CA LEU A 35 -10.07 5.12 -7.93
C LEU A 35 -10.57 6.56 -8.06
N VAL A 36 -9.89 7.41 -8.82
CA VAL A 36 -10.34 8.77 -9.13
C VAL A 36 -11.66 8.74 -9.91
N ASP A 37 -11.78 7.88 -10.91
CA ASP A 37 -13.00 7.73 -11.71
C ASP A 37 -14.18 7.21 -10.87
N ALA A 38 -13.90 6.34 -9.89
CA ALA A 38 -14.88 5.88 -8.90
C ALA A 38 -15.30 6.97 -7.89
N GLY A 39 -14.75 8.19 -7.98
CA GLY A 39 -15.12 9.32 -7.13
C GLY A 39 -14.21 9.52 -5.90
N VAL A 40 -13.11 8.76 -5.76
CA VAL A 40 -12.15 9.00 -4.67
C VAL A 40 -11.44 10.34 -4.92
N ARG A 41 -11.33 11.16 -3.87
CA ARG A 41 -10.69 12.49 -3.93
C ARG A 41 -9.56 12.68 -2.92
N SER A 42 -9.43 11.77 -1.96
CA SER A 42 -8.41 11.82 -0.92
C SER A 42 -7.75 10.47 -0.75
N PHE A 43 -6.42 10.45 -0.88
CA PHE A 43 -5.59 9.27 -0.72
C PHE A 43 -4.77 9.42 0.55
N LYS A 44 -4.92 8.48 1.49
CA LYS A 44 -4.22 8.49 2.77
C LYS A 44 -3.02 7.54 2.72
N ILE A 45 -1.85 8.05 3.11
CA ILE A 45 -0.65 7.25 3.34
C ILE A 45 -0.49 7.05 4.85
N GLU A 46 -0.25 5.80 5.27
CA GLU A 46 0.03 5.48 6.67
C GLU A 46 1.53 5.63 6.96
N GLY A 47 1.88 6.52 7.89
CA GLY A 47 3.27 6.88 8.22
C GLY A 47 3.60 6.77 9.71
N ARG A 48 2.68 6.27 10.56
CA ARG A 48 2.93 6.18 12.00
C ARG A 48 4.16 5.31 12.29
N TYR A 49 5.08 5.84 13.11
CA TYR A 49 6.35 5.20 13.48
C TYR A 49 7.33 4.96 12.31
N LYS A 50 7.16 5.66 11.19
CA LYS A 50 8.10 5.62 10.07
C LYS A 50 9.09 6.77 10.16
N ASP A 51 10.32 6.55 9.71
CA ASP A 51 11.33 7.59 9.66
C ASP A 51 11.06 8.61 8.54
N ALA A 52 11.82 9.70 8.54
CA ALA A 52 11.67 10.77 7.57
C ALA A 52 12.00 10.32 6.12
N GLY A 53 12.88 9.35 5.95
CA GLY A 53 13.26 8.81 4.62
C GLY A 53 12.09 8.06 3.99
N TYR A 54 11.48 7.15 4.75
CA TYR A 54 10.26 6.44 4.38
C TYR A 54 9.17 7.41 3.96
N VAL A 55 8.85 8.39 4.82
CA VAL A 55 7.76 9.33 4.58
C VAL A 55 8.03 10.16 3.32
N LYS A 56 9.23 10.72 3.15
CA LYS A 56 9.60 11.47 1.94
C LYS A 56 9.48 10.63 0.68
N ASN A 57 9.96 9.39 0.74
CA ASN A 57 9.99 8.50 -0.42
C ASN A 57 8.57 8.16 -0.91
N ILE A 58 7.71 7.68 -0.02
CA ILE A 58 6.36 7.23 -0.41
C ILE A 58 5.44 8.39 -0.78
N THR A 59 5.56 9.53 -0.10
CA THR A 59 4.75 10.72 -0.41
C THR A 59 5.16 11.33 -1.74
N ALA A 60 6.46 11.40 -2.05
CA ALA A 60 6.95 11.83 -3.36
C ALA A 60 6.47 10.90 -4.48
N TYR A 61 6.55 9.58 -4.28
CA TYR A 61 6.08 8.59 -5.26
C TYR A 61 4.60 8.80 -5.63
N TYR A 62 3.72 8.87 -4.63
CA TYR A 62 2.29 9.08 -4.89
C TYR A 62 1.99 10.48 -5.43
N ARG A 63 2.72 11.51 -5.01
CA ARG A 63 2.55 12.88 -5.53
C ARG A 63 2.85 12.95 -7.02
N GLN A 64 3.94 12.32 -7.48
CA GLN A 64 4.31 12.27 -8.90
C GLN A 64 3.20 11.61 -9.73
N ARG A 65 2.70 10.43 -9.34
CA ARG A 65 1.61 9.75 -10.06
C ARG A 65 0.30 10.54 -10.08
N LEU A 66 -0.02 11.23 -8.98
CA LEU A 66 -1.20 12.09 -8.94
C LEU A 66 -1.02 13.35 -9.80
N ASP A 67 0.19 13.90 -9.90
CA ASP A 67 0.47 15.01 -10.82
C ASP A 67 0.35 14.55 -12.29
N GLU A 68 0.87 13.38 -12.66
CA GLU A 68 0.68 12.77 -13.99
C GLU A 68 -0.82 12.66 -14.36
N ILE A 69 -1.64 12.11 -13.45
CA ILE A 69 -3.10 12.01 -13.66
C ILE A 69 -3.74 13.38 -13.91
N LEU A 70 -3.32 14.40 -13.16
CA LEU A 70 -3.88 15.75 -13.27
C LEU A 70 -3.43 16.47 -14.55
N GLU A 71 -2.23 16.19 -15.05
CA GLU A 71 -1.75 16.70 -16.34
C GLU A 71 -2.56 16.13 -17.50
N ASP A 72 -2.94 14.85 -17.42
CA ASP A 72 -3.74 14.17 -18.45
C ASP A 72 -5.25 14.47 -18.35
N ARG A 73 -5.72 15.04 -17.24
CA ARG A 73 -7.15 15.22 -16.91
C ARG A 73 -7.49 16.67 -16.59
N PRO A 74 -7.72 17.53 -17.60
CA PRO A 74 -8.03 18.95 -17.40
C PRO A 74 -9.39 19.20 -16.72
N ASP A 75 -10.24 18.17 -16.61
CA ASP A 75 -11.49 18.20 -15.83
C ASP A 75 -11.25 18.12 -14.32
N LEU A 76 -10.04 17.75 -13.89
CA LEU A 76 -9.64 17.67 -12.49
C LEU A 76 -8.79 18.85 -12.08
N ALA A 77 -8.78 19.13 -10.77
CA ALA A 77 -7.95 20.18 -10.20
C ALA A 77 -7.33 19.73 -8.86
N ARG A 78 -6.14 20.27 -8.56
CA ARG A 78 -5.49 20.07 -7.27
C ARG A 78 -6.33 20.71 -6.16
N ALA A 79 -6.56 19.97 -5.07
CA ALA A 79 -7.09 20.55 -3.85
C ALA A 79 -6.06 21.42 -3.09
N SER A 80 -4.76 21.17 -3.31
CA SER A 80 -3.66 21.91 -2.69
C SER A 80 -3.27 23.15 -3.49
N SER A 81 -2.95 24.26 -2.82
CA SER A 81 -2.37 25.46 -3.45
C SER A 81 -0.85 25.37 -3.70
N GLY A 82 -0.14 24.47 -3.02
CA GLY A 82 1.31 24.35 -3.10
C GLY A 82 1.82 23.47 -4.25
N ARG A 83 3.08 23.70 -4.65
CA ARG A 83 3.87 22.82 -5.53
C ARG A 83 5.06 22.25 -4.76
N THR A 84 5.52 21.09 -5.19
CA THR A 84 6.66 20.40 -4.56
C THR A 84 7.65 20.01 -5.65
N ALA A 85 8.94 20.22 -5.38
CA ALA A 85 10.02 19.72 -6.22
C ALA A 85 10.72 18.57 -5.49
N HIS A 86 11.11 17.54 -6.24
CA HIS A 86 11.80 16.37 -5.71
C HIS A 86 13.21 16.31 -6.29
N PHE A 87 14.21 16.21 -5.43
CA PHE A 87 15.64 16.14 -5.83
C PHE A 87 16.19 14.71 -5.70
N PHE A 88 15.30 13.73 -5.77
CA PHE A 88 15.59 12.31 -5.73
C PHE A 88 14.50 11.56 -6.51
N VAL A 89 14.81 10.35 -6.99
CA VAL A 89 13.82 9.46 -7.59
C VAL A 89 13.22 8.60 -6.48
N PRO A 90 11.91 8.70 -6.20
CA PRO A 90 11.30 7.88 -5.17
C PRO A 90 11.17 6.42 -5.64
N ASP A 91 11.43 5.49 -4.73
CA ASP A 91 11.41 4.05 -5.00
C ASP A 91 10.59 3.35 -3.91
N PRO A 92 9.31 3.01 -4.17
CA PRO A 92 8.43 2.44 -3.18
C PRO A 92 8.86 1.04 -2.72
N GLU A 93 9.65 0.31 -3.50
CA GLU A 93 10.15 -1.02 -3.10
C GLU A 93 11.13 -0.91 -1.91
N LYS A 94 11.85 0.21 -1.77
CA LYS A 94 12.67 0.52 -0.58
C LYS A 94 11.84 0.85 0.66
N THR A 95 10.53 1.02 0.51
CA THR A 95 9.57 1.39 1.55
C THR A 95 8.67 0.22 1.92
N PHE A 96 8.33 -0.65 0.96
CA PHE A 96 7.55 -1.85 1.24
C PHE A 96 8.38 -2.89 1.95
N HIS A 97 7.78 -3.49 2.97
CA HIS A 97 8.47 -4.34 3.89
C HIS A 97 8.05 -5.80 3.77
N ARG A 98 6.84 -6.09 3.26
CA ARG A 98 6.31 -7.47 3.16
C ARG A 98 5.75 -7.78 1.78
N GLY A 99 6.30 -7.14 0.75
CA GLY A 99 5.68 -7.08 -0.57
C GLY A 99 4.42 -6.22 -0.56
N SER A 100 3.84 -6.02 -1.74
CA SER A 100 2.67 -5.18 -1.94
C SER A 100 1.42 -5.99 -2.24
N THR A 101 0.26 -5.40 -1.96
CA THR A 101 -1.05 -5.90 -2.37
C THR A 101 -1.95 -4.71 -2.66
N ASP A 102 -2.77 -4.81 -3.69
CA ASP A 102 -3.90 -3.90 -3.92
C ASP A 102 -5.17 -4.37 -3.17
N TYR A 103 -5.02 -5.39 -2.31
CA TYR A 103 -6.06 -6.06 -1.58
C TYR A 103 -7.13 -6.66 -2.51
N PHE A 104 -8.33 -6.09 -2.54
CA PHE A 104 -9.46 -6.55 -3.34
C PHE A 104 -10.07 -5.41 -4.18
N VAL A 105 -9.28 -4.42 -4.57
CA VAL A 105 -9.78 -3.26 -5.30
C VAL A 105 -10.34 -3.64 -6.68
N SER A 106 -9.76 -4.65 -7.33
CA SER A 106 -10.20 -5.22 -8.60
C SER A 106 -10.92 -6.55 -8.36
N ASP A 107 -10.17 -7.56 -7.93
CA ASP A 107 -10.66 -8.92 -7.70
C ASP A 107 -10.14 -9.50 -6.38
N ARG A 108 -10.74 -10.62 -5.95
CA ARG A 108 -10.22 -11.38 -4.81
C ARG A 108 -8.93 -12.11 -5.18
N LYS A 109 -7.85 -11.79 -4.47
CA LYS A 109 -6.55 -12.46 -4.59
C LYS A 109 -6.29 -13.34 -3.37
N ILE A 110 -5.70 -14.51 -3.59
CA ILE A 110 -5.34 -15.43 -2.50
C ILE A 110 -4.10 -14.92 -1.75
N ASP A 111 -3.15 -14.31 -2.47
CA ASP A 111 -1.82 -13.94 -1.95
C ASP A 111 -1.74 -12.47 -1.48
N ILE A 112 -2.61 -12.12 -0.53
CA ILE A 112 -2.70 -10.77 0.09
C ILE A 112 -1.99 -10.68 1.44
N GLY A 113 -1.67 -11.84 2.04
CA GLY A 113 -1.08 -11.96 3.37
C GLY A 113 0.44 -12.15 3.34
N ALA A 114 1.09 -11.81 4.44
CA ALA A 114 2.47 -12.18 4.73
C ALA A 114 2.47 -13.09 5.97
N PHE A 115 1.92 -14.30 5.82
CA PHE A 115 1.60 -15.17 6.96
C PHE A 115 2.82 -15.89 7.56
N ASP A 116 3.94 -15.93 6.83
CA ASP A 116 5.16 -16.55 7.31
C ASP A 116 5.99 -15.65 8.23
N THR A 117 5.83 -14.33 8.14
CA THR A 117 6.58 -13.40 9.01
C THR A 117 5.80 -12.12 9.30
N PRO A 118 5.85 -11.58 10.53
CA PRO A 118 5.25 -10.29 10.83
C PRO A 118 6.18 -9.12 10.49
N THR A 119 7.45 -9.39 10.18
CA THR A 119 8.52 -8.40 9.98
C THR A 119 8.89 -8.24 8.51
N PHE A 120 9.85 -7.36 8.24
CA PHE A 120 10.43 -7.15 6.92
C PHE A 120 10.85 -8.49 6.30
N THR A 121 10.41 -8.77 5.07
CA THR A 121 10.81 -9.98 4.33
C THR A 121 12.12 -9.78 3.58
N GLY A 122 12.39 -8.56 3.11
CA GLY A 122 13.62 -8.23 2.37
C GLY A 122 13.78 -8.98 1.05
N LEU A 123 14.01 -8.22 -0.02
CA LEU A 123 14.85 -8.67 -1.12
C LEU A 123 16.21 -7.98 -0.96
#